data_AF-A0AAN4L554-F1
#
_entry.id   AF-A0AAN4L554-F1
#
_cell.length_a   1.000
_cell.length_b   1.000
_cell.length_c   1.000
_cell.angle_alpha   90.00
_cell.angle_beta   90.00
_cell.angle_gamma   90.00
#
_symmetry.space_group_name_H-M   'P 1'
#
loop_
_entity.id
_entity.type
_entity.pdbx_description
1 polymer ?
#
loop_
_entity_poly.entity_id
_entity_poly.type
_entity_poly.pdbx_seq_one_letter_code
_entity_poly.pdbx_strand_id
1 'polypeptide(L)' 'MVTRTNAKILGIDHVTGTVDIGKNADLIIMEQNPLEHIEALSDIAMVMVKGNLIQTPSVTRIKEVDDVLYSVW' A
#
# COMPACT_ATOMS: atom_id res chain seq x y z
N MET A 1 -8.39 -2.13 -7.48
CA MET A 1 -7.98 -3.57 -7.54
C MET A 1 -6.45 -3.71 -7.67
N VAL A 2 -5.67 -2.99 -6.86
CA VAL A 2 -4.22 -2.82 -7.12
C VAL A 2 -3.38 -3.95 -6.49
N THR A 3 -3.79 -4.45 -5.33
CA THR A 3 -3.05 -5.47 -4.56
C THR A 3 -3.38 -6.89 -5.01
N ARG A 4 -4.64 -7.32 -4.89
CA ARG A 4 -5.10 -8.69 -5.18
C ARG A 4 -4.84 -9.12 -6.62
N THR A 5 -5.12 -8.23 -7.58
CA THR A 5 -5.03 -8.58 -9.01
C THR A 5 -3.59 -8.86 -9.42
N ASN A 6 -2.64 -8.02 -8.99
CA ASN A 6 -1.22 -8.21 -9.29
C ASN A 6 -0.69 -9.51 -8.67
N ALA A 7 -1.06 -9.81 -7.43
CA ALA A 7 -0.67 -11.07 -6.78
C ALA A 7 -1.19 -12.30 -7.55
N LYS A 8 -2.43 -12.24 -8.07
CA LYS A 8 -3.00 -13.31 -8.91
C LYS A 8 -2.29 -13.46 -10.24
N ILE A 9 -1.99 -12.36 -10.93
CA ILE A 9 -1.24 -12.37 -12.21
C ILE A 9 0.11 -13.05 -12.02
N LEU A 10 0.78 -12.79 -10.90
CA LEU A 10 2.07 -13.37 -10.55
C LEU A 10 1.99 -14.77 -9.92
N GLY A 11 0.78 -15.31 -9.67
CA GLY A 11 0.60 -16.64 -9.04
C GLY A 11 0.99 -16.72 -7.56
N ILE A 12 1.09 -15.57 -6.87
CA ILE A 12 1.51 -15.46 -5.46
C ILE A 12 0.38 -14.98 -4.55
N ASP A 13 -0.87 -15.08 -4.99
CA ASP A 13 -2.03 -14.64 -4.20
C ASP A 13 -2.24 -15.49 -2.94
N HIS A 14 -1.66 -16.68 -2.84
CA HIS A 14 -1.59 -17.45 -1.60
C HIS A 14 -0.60 -16.86 -0.56
N VAL A 15 0.29 -15.96 -0.97
CA VAL A 15 1.31 -15.33 -0.11
C VAL A 15 0.91 -13.93 0.33
N THR A 16 0.35 -13.12 -0.58
CA THR A 16 0.07 -11.69 -0.33
C THR A 16 -1.05 -11.14 -1.24
N GLY A 17 -1.32 -9.84 -1.15
CA GLY A 17 -2.27 -9.11 -2.01
C GLY A 17 -3.69 -8.97 -1.45
N THR A 18 -4.01 -9.65 -0.35
CA THR A 18 -5.24 -9.45 0.44
C THR A 18 -4.94 -9.67 1.92
N VAL A 19 -5.83 -9.17 2.78
CA VAL A 19 -5.76 -9.40 4.23
C VAL A 19 -6.58 -10.64 4.55
N ASP A 20 -5.93 -11.80 4.60
CA ASP A 20 -6.55 -13.10 4.89
C ASP A 20 -5.64 -13.96 5.78
N ILE A 21 -6.24 -14.91 6.51
CA ILE A 21 -5.51 -15.86 7.36
C ILE A 21 -4.56 -16.72 6.50
N GLY A 22 -3.33 -16.93 7.01
CA GLY A 22 -2.31 -17.76 6.35
C GLY A 22 -1.44 -17.00 5.34
N LYS A 23 -1.72 -15.72 5.08
CA LYS A 23 -0.88 -14.84 4.24
C LYS A 23 0.10 -14.04 5.07
N ASN A 24 1.10 -13.46 4.40
CA ASN A 24 1.98 -12.49 5.03
C ASN A 24 1.18 -11.27 5.51
N ALA A 25 1.48 -10.80 6.71
CA ALA A 25 0.98 -9.53 7.21
C ALA A 25 1.76 -8.37 6.56
N ASP A 26 1.47 -8.12 5.29
CA ASP A 26 1.98 -6.98 4.51
C ASP A 26 0.89 -5.91 4.47
N LEU A 27 1.04 -4.85 5.26
CA LEU A 27 0.01 -3.83 5.47
C LEU A 27 0.62 -2.43 5.38
N ILE A 28 -0.16 -1.49 4.85
CA ILE A 28 0.07 -0.06 5.01
C ILE A 28 -1.07 0.51 5.85
N ILE A 29 -0.73 1.42 6.75
CA ILE A 29 -1.68 2.10 7.63
C ILE A 29 -1.61 3.58 7.31
N MET A 30 -2.76 4.19 7.10
CA MET A 30 -2.93 5.60 6.80
C MET A 30 -4.11 6.14 7.59
N GLU A 31 -4.10 7.43 7.90
CA GLU A 31 -5.16 8.07 8.69
C GLU A 31 -6.35 8.47 7.82
N GLN A 32 -6.09 8.79 6.55
CA GLN A 32 -7.08 9.28 5.60
C GLN A 32 -7.68 8.15 4.78
N ASN A 33 -8.93 8.30 4.33
CA ASN A 33 -9.60 7.29 3.52
C ASN A 33 -9.15 7.39 2.04
N PRO A 34 -8.44 6.39 1.47
CA PRO A 34 -7.97 6.44 0.09
C PRO A 34 -9.10 6.31 -0.96
N LEU A 35 -10.32 5.96 -0.53
CA LEU A 35 -11.49 5.95 -1.40
C LEU A 35 -12.09 7.35 -1.58
N GLU A 36 -11.79 8.28 -0.66
CA GLU A 36 -12.19 9.69 -0.74
C GLU A 36 -11.07 10.54 -1.34
N HIS A 37 -9.83 10.30 -0.90
CA HIS A 37 -8.64 11.04 -1.33
C HIS A 37 -7.50 10.08 -1.67
N ILE A 38 -7.25 9.85 -2.96
CA ILE A 38 -6.27 8.86 -3.41
C ILE A 38 -4.84 9.21 -2.98
N GLU A 39 -4.58 10.48 -2.73
CA GLU A 39 -3.32 11.04 -2.21
C GLU A 39 -2.96 10.46 -0.84
N ALA A 40 -3.94 9.94 -0.08
CA ALA A 40 -3.71 9.24 1.18
C ALA A 40 -2.73 8.06 1.04
N LEU A 41 -2.61 7.47 -0.16
CA LEU A 41 -1.61 6.44 -0.44
C LEU A 41 -0.16 6.95 -0.40
N SER A 42 0.05 8.27 -0.42
CA SER A 42 1.36 8.94 -0.36
C SER A 42 1.75 9.37 1.05
N ASP A 43 0.83 9.26 2.01
CA ASP A 43 1.01 9.66 3.40
C ASP A 43 0.71 8.47 4.34
N ILE A 44 1.73 7.63 4.51
CA ILE A 44 1.62 6.37 5.25
C ILE A 44 2.11 6.58 6.67
N ALA A 45 1.21 6.35 7.64
CA ALA A 45 1.53 6.42 9.06
C ALA A 45 2.46 5.27 9.48
N MET A 46 2.16 4.04 9.05
CA MET A 46 2.95 2.85 9.40
C MET A 46 2.96 1.82 8.28
N VAL A 47 4.01 0.99 8.26
CA VAL A 47 4.12 -0.15 7.33
C VAL A 47 4.40 -1.41 8.13
N MET A 48 3.68 -2.49 7.83
CA MET A 48 3.99 -3.83 8.30
C MET A 48 4.50 -4.67 7.14
N VAL A 49 5.65 -5.32 7.31
CA VAL A 49 6.24 -6.22 6.30
C VAL A 49 6.44 -7.59 6.92
N LYS A 50 5.71 -8.60 6.44
CA LYS A 50 5.73 -9.96 6.99
C LYS A 50 5.58 -10.00 8.53
N GLY A 51 4.71 -9.15 9.08
CA GLY A 51 4.48 -9.04 10.52
C GLY A 51 5.46 -8.14 11.29
N ASN A 52 6.48 -7.58 10.65
CA ASN A 52 7.40 -6.62 11.28
C ASN A 52 6.87 -5.20 11.10
N LEU A 53 6.61 -4.50 12.21
CA LEU A 53 6.07 -3.15 12.19
C LEU A 53 7.17 -2.08 12.09
N ILE A 54 7.03 -1.20 11.11
CA ILE A 54 7.78 0.04 10.93
C ILE A 54 6.83 1.18 11.31
N GLN A 55 7.04 1.74 12.50
CA GLN A 55 6.15 2.77 13.07
C GLN A 55 6.30 4.15 12.41
N THR A 56 7.44 4.42 11.80
CA THR A 56 7.72 5.71 11.15
C THR A 56 8.54 5.44 9.89
N PRO A 57 7.89 5.10 8.78
CA PRO A 57 8.58 4.76 7.55
C PRO A 57 9.27 6.00 6.95
N SER A 58 10.51 5.82 6.49
CA SER A 58 11.18 6.84 5.66
C SER A 58 10.78 6.63 4.20
N VAL A 59 10.12 7.63 3.61
CA VAL A 59 9.63 7.57 2.23
C VAL A 59 10.53 8.39 1.32
N THR A 60 11.05 7.77 0.26
CA THR A 60 11.70 8.49 -0.84
C THR A 60 10.64 8.85 -1.85
N ARG A 61 10.49 10.14 -2.16
CA ARG A 61 9.50 10.63 -3.11
C ARG A 61 10.09 10.79 -4.51
N ILE A 62 9.28 10.45 -5.51
CA ILE A 62 9.60 10.59 -6.92
C ILE A 62 8.65 11.66 -7.46
N LYS A 63 9.21 12.79 -7.88
CA LYS A 63 8.43 13.98 -8.24
C LYS A 63 7.40 13.68 -9.32
N GLU A 64 7.78 12.92 -10.35
CA GLU A 64 6.90 12.57 -11.45
C GLU A 64 5.70 11.72 -11.00
N VAL A 65 5.89 10.90 -9.95
CA VAL A 65 4.80 10.09 -9.38
C VAL A 65 3.86 10.98 -8.57
N ASP A 66 4.41 11.89 -7.76
CA ASP A 66 3.63 12.86 -6.98
C ASP A 66 2.83 13.78 -7.90
N ASP A 67 3.44 14.32 -8.96
CA ASP A 67 2.79 15.17 -9.96
C ASP A 67 1.60 14.45 -10.63
N VAL A 68 1.76 13.16 -10.95
CA VAL A 68 0.65 12.35 -11.48
C VAL A 68 -0.43 12.15 -10.43
N LEU A 69 -0.06 11.76 -9.21
CA LEU A 69 -1.01 11.52 -8.11
C LEU A 69 -1.88 12.74 -7.83
N TYR A 70 -1.29 13.94 -7.76
CA TYR A 70 -2.00 15.20 -7.54
C TYR A 70 -2.72 15.74 -8.78
N SER A 71 -2.50 15.16 -9.96
CA SER A 71 -3.28 15.49 -11.17
C SER A 71 -4.56 14.66 -11.30
N VAL A 72 -4.68 13.60 -10.49
CA VAL A 72 -5.89 12.79 -10.42
C VAL A 72 -6.87 13.50 -9.47
N TRP A 73 -7.59 14.48 -10.02
CA TRP A 73 -8.64 15.35 -9.45
C TRP A 73 -8.19 16.69 -8.84
#